data_AF-A0A0U3TLJ6-F1
#
_entry.id   AF-A0A0U3TLJ6-F1
#
_cell.length_a   1.000
_cell.length_b   1.000
_cell.length_c   1.000
_cell.angle_alpha   90.00
_cell.angle_beta   90.00
_cell.angle_gamma   90.00
#
_symmetry.space_group_name_H-M   'P 1'
#
loop_
_entity.id
_entity.type
_entity.pdbx_description
1 polymer ?
#
loop_
_entity_poly.entity_id
_entity_poly.type
_entity_poly.pdbx_seq_one_letter_code
_entity_poly.pdbx_strand_id
1 'polypeptide(L)' 'LNMPNLNADQRNGFIQSLKDDPSQSANLLSEAKKLNESQAPKADNKFNKEQQNAFYEILHLPNLNEEQRNG' A
#
# COMPACT_ATOMS: atom_id res chain seq x y z
N LEU A 1 7.34 17.29 -10.26
CA LEU A 1 6.82 15.96 -9.89
C LEU A 1 7.39 15.64 -8.51
N ASN A 2 6.56 15.49 -7.47
CA ASN A 2 7.06 15.19 -6.12
C ASN A 2 6.98 13.68 -5.88
N MET A 3 8.11 13.03 -5.61
CA MET A 3 8.20 11.59 -5.29
C MET A 3 8.93 11.41 -3.95
N PRO A 4 8.29 11.78 -2.83
CA PRO A 4 8.94 11.87 -1.52
C PRO A 4 9.38 10.51 -0.96
N ASN A 5 8.76 9.42 -1.42
CA ASN A 5 8.96 8.08 -0.87
C ASN A 5 10.03 7.27 -1.62
N LEU A 6 10.59 7.80 -2.72
CA LEU A 6 11.75 7.20 -3.36
C LEU A 6 13.03 7.59 -2.62
N ASN A 7 13.91 6.62 -2.38
CA ASN A 7 15.24 6.90 -1.85
C ASN A 7 16.19 7.44 -2.95
N ALA A 8 17.38 7.90 -2.55
CA ALA A 8 18.34 8.51 -3.48
C ALA A 8 18.77 7.56 -4.60
N ASP A 9 18.99 6.28 -4.29
CA ASP A 9 19.45 5.29 -5.27
C ASP A 9 18.37 4.97 -6.30
N GLN A 10 17.12 4.81 -5.87
CA GLN A 10 15.97 4.62 -6.77
C GLN A 10 15.81 5.83 -7.70
N ARG A 11 15.89 7.05 -7.17
CA ARG A 11 15.82 8.28 -7.98
C ARG A 11 16.95 8.34 -9.00
N ASN A 12 18.18 8.06 -8.57
CA ASN A 12 19.35 8.05 -9.45
C ASN A 12 19.24 6.97 -10.52
N GLY A 13 18.73 5.78 -10.19
CA GLY A 13 18.45 4.71 -11.14
C GLY A 13 17.48 5.14 -12.24
N PHE A 14 16.30 5.68 -11.87
CA PHE A 14 15.34 6.19 -12.86
C PHE A 14 15.92 7.32 -13.72
N ILE A 15 16.71 8.22 -13.13
CA ILE A 15 17.36 9.30 -13.89
C ILE A 15 18.37 8.75 -14.88
N GLN A 16 19.15 7.72 -14.53
CA GLN A 16 20.09 7.10 -15.46
C GLN A 16 19.36 6.37 -16.58
N SER A 17 18.35 5.55 -16.27
CA SER A 17 17.54 4.90 -17.32
C SER A 17 16.89 5.90 -18.28
N LEU A 18 16.48 7.06 -17.77
CA LEU A 18 15.94 8.13 -18.60
C LEU A 18 17.00 8.82 -19.48
N LYS A 19 18.25 8.92 -19.00
CA LYS A 19 19.38 9.43 -19.78
C LYS A 19 19.79 8.45 -20.88
N ASP A 20 19.78 7.15 -20.55
CA ASP A 20 20.16 6.08 -21.47
C ASP A 20 19.14 5.93 -22.59
N ASP A 21 17.84 5.99 -22.26
CA ASP A 21 16.76 5.98 -23.25
C ASP A 21 15.63 6.96 -22.90
N PRO A 22 15.69 8.21 -23.40
CA PRO A 22 14.64 9.20 -23.20
C PRO A 22 13.27 8.80 -23.78
N SER A 23 13.23 7.87 -24.75
CA SER A 23 11.97 7.42 -25.35
C SER A 23 11.11 6.63 -24.36
N GLN A 24 11.74 6.01 -23.35
CA GLN A 24 11.06 5.27 -22.27
C GLN A 24 10.55 6.18 -21.14
N SER A 25 10.68 7.51 -21.28
CA SER A 25 10.33 8.46 -20.23
C SER A 25 8.93 8.27 -19.64
N ALA A 26 7.93 7.95 -20.46
CA ALA A 26 6.56 7.70 -20.00
C ALA A 26 6.46 6.42 -19.14
N ASN A 27 7.13 5.35 -19.55
CA ASN A 27 7.13 4.07 -18.84
C ASN A 27 7.87 4.20 -17.50
N LEU A 28 9.08 4.78 -17.53
CA LEU A 28 9.90 5.02 -16.33
C LEU A 28 9.19 5.94 -15.33
N LEU A 29 8.51 6.98 -15.81
CA LEU A 29 7.74 7.88 -14.95
C LEU A 29 6.56 7.16 -14.28
N SER A 30 5.87 6.28 -15.01
CA SER A 30 4.76 5.48 -14.49
C SER A 30 5.26 4.51 -13.41
N GLU A 31 6.38 3.84 -13.66
CA GLU A 31 7.00 2.92 -12.71
C GLU A 31 7.49 3.64 -11.44
N ALA A 32 8.16 4.79 -11.59
CA ALA A 32 8.62 5.60 -10.46
C ALA A 32 7.46 6.10 -9.59
N LYS A 33 6.33 6.49 -10.20
CA LYS A 33 5.11 6.87 -9.47
C LYS A 33 4.53 5.69 -8.69
N LYS A 34 4.36 4.53 -9.32
CA LYS A 34 3.84 3.32 -8.66
C LYS A 34 4.73 2.90 -7.49
N LEU A 35 6.05 2.94 -7.67
CA LEU A 35 7.01 2.61 -6.63
C LEU A 35 7.02 3.65 -5.49
N ASN A 36 6.80 4.92 -5.81
CA ASN A 36 6.63 5.97 -4.80
C ASN A 36 5.34 5.77 -3.99
N GLU A 37 4.24 5.39 -4.64
CA GLU A 37 2.96 5.11 -3.99
C GLU A 37 3.02 3.85 -3.11
N SER A 38 3.68 2.79 -3.57
CA SER A 38 3.81 1.54 -2.80
C SER A 38 4.69 1.69 -1.56
N GLN A 39 5.65 2.61 -1.59
CA GLN A 39 6.50 2.98 -0.47
C GLN A 39 5.91 4.08 0.42
N ALA A 40 4.73 4.61 0.09
CA ALA A 40 4.07 5.56 0.97
C ALA A 40 3.84 4.93 2.35
N PRO A 41 4.11 5.66 3.44
CA PRO A 41 3.79 5.18 4.78
C PRO A 41 2.33 4.74 4.81
N LYS A 42 2.09 3.45 5.05
CA LYS A 42 0.74 2.97 5.25
C LYS A 42 0.23 3.59 6.54
N ALA A 43 -0.94 4.23 6.48
CA ALA A 43 -1.62 4.66 7.70
C ALA A 43 -1.71 3.46 8.64
N ASP A 44 -1.31 3.68 9.89
CA ASP A 44 -1.30 2.64 10.91
C ASP A 44 -2.76 2.29 11.23
N ASN A 45 -3.29 1.29 10.52
CA ASN A 45 -4.68 0.82 10.59
C ASN A 45 -4.94 0.04 11.88
N LYS A 46 -4.48 0.51 13.04
CA LYS A 46 -4.74 -0.09 14.35
C LYS A 46 -6.25 -0.24 14.58
N PHE A 47 -7.01 0.83 14.31
CA PHE A 47 -8.48 0.82 14.32
C PHE A 47 -9.13 -0.36 13.57
N ASN A 48 -8.54 -0.82 12.46
CA ASN A 48 -9.08 -1.93 11.68
C ASN A 48 -8.68 -3.30 12.27
N LYS A 49 -7.53 -3.40 12.95
CA LYS A 49 -7.05 -4.67 13.54
C LYS A 49 -7.88 -5.06 14.75
N GLU A 50 -8.11 -4.14 15.70
CA GLU A 50 -8.92 -4.46 16.89
C GLU A 50 -10.39 -4.73 16.50
N GLN A 51 -10.93 -3.99 15.53
CA GLN A 51 -12.28 -4.25 14.99
C GLN A 51 -12.37 -5.59 14.24
N GLN A 52 -11.37 -5.92 13.42
CA GLN A 52 -11.31 -7.23 12.74
C GLN A 52 -11.17 -8.39 13.73
N ASN A 53 -10.35 -8.24 14.77
CA ASN A 53 -10.19 -9.25 15.81
C ASN A 53 -11.49 -9.43 16.59
N ALA A 54 -12.15 -8.33 17.00
CA ALA A 54 -13.43 -8.38 17.69
C ALA A 54 -14.51 -9.05 16.83
N PHE A 55 -14.56 -8.75 15.52
CA PHE A 55 -15.47 -9.41 14.59
C PHE A 55 -15.18 -10.92 14.46
N TYR A 56 -13.89 -11.29 14.39
CA TYR A 56 -13.46 -12.67 14.31
C TYR A 56 -13.83 -13.45 15.59
N GLU A 57 -13.65 -12.84 16.76
CA GLU A 57 -14.07 -13.43 18.04
C GLU A 57 -15.58 -13.69 18.07
N ILE A 58 -16.41 -12.70 17.71
CA ILE A 58 -17.88 -12.83 17.66
C ILE A 58 -18.32 -13.94 16.70
N LEU A 59 -17.71 -14.02 15.51
CA LEU A 59 -18.05 -15.00 14.49
C LEU A 59 -17.83 -16.45 14.96
N HIS A 60 -16.81 -16.69 15.79
CA HIS A 60 -16.41 -18.01 16.25
C HIS A 60 -16.94 -18.40 17.64
N LEU A 61 -17.77 -17.55 18.27
CA LEU A 61 -18.41 -17.91 19.53
C LEU A 61 -19.38 -19.08 19.34
N PRO A 62 -19.16 -20.23 20.00
CA PRO A 62 -19.98 -21.43 19.80
C PRO A 62 -21.40 -21.29 20.36
N ASN A 63 -21.65 -20.29 21.21
CA ASN A 63 -22.90 -20.11 21.94
C ASN A 63 -23.84 -19.07 21.32
N LEU A 64 -23.51 -18.53 20.14
CA LEU A 64 -24.38 -17.60 19.41
C LEU A 64 -25.02 -18.30 18.21
N ASN A 65 -26.30 -18.06 17.97
CA ASN A 65 -26.96 -18.44 16.71
C ASN A 65 -26.68 -17.39 15.60
N GLU A 66 -27.04 -17.68 14.35
CA GLU A 66 -26.74 -16.80 13.21
C GLU A 66 -27.40 -15.41 13.31
N GLU A 67 -28.62 -15.32 13.86
CA GLU A 67 -29.28 -14.03 14.08
C GLU A 67 -28.53 -13.17 15.10
N GLN A 68 -28.01 -13.78 16.17
CA GLN A 68 -27.23 -13.08 17.19
C GLN A 68 -25.82 -12.69 16.73
N ARG A 69 -25.24 -13.43 15.78
CA ARG A 69 -23.93 -13.10 15.19
C ARG A 69 -24.02 -11.99 14.14
N ASN A 70 -25.18 -11.86 13.48
CA ASN A 70 -25.38 -10.96 12.33
C ASN A 70 -26.21 -9.70 12.65
N GLY A 71 -26.73 -9.56 13.88
CA GLY A 71 -27.48 -8.39 14.35
C GLY A 71 -26.59 -7.27 14.87
#